data_AF-A0A3D2U3P1-F1
#
_entry.id   AF-A0A3D2U3P1-F1
#
_cell.length_a   1.000
_cell.length_b   1.000
_cell.length_c   1.000
_cell.angle_alpha   90.00
_cell.angle_beta   90.00
_cell.angle_gamma   90.00
#
_symmetry.space_group_name_H-M   'P 1'
#
loop_
_entity.id
_entity.type
_entity.pdbx_description
1 polymer ?
#
loop_
_entity_poly.entity_id
_entity_poly.type
_entity_poly.pdbx_seq_one_letter_code
_entity_poly.pdbx_strand_id
1 'polypeptide(L)'
;MFRFLTLITTLFFCLATSSPCNGQVGGVSIDPKGILQLTPAVPSKTDFSPAPPEVAHRNDSRHLSLKRLEATILEHQRLQRPLPVEIRYLAGLQRIEEVVLLPSENDAILIGPAAGWTRSPGGGLVDPQTQRPLLELDDLAVALRFSIASNQPSSFIGCSIDPTDAGLKRYARYLRKLKGPLDSQRFPSLVKGMQQAMGLQDV
;
A
#
# COMPACT_ATOMS: atom_id res chain seq x y z
N MET A 1 49.35 -33.06 -36.02
CA MET A 1 48.79 -34.10 -35.11
C MET A 1 47.54 -33.52 -34.49
N PHE A 2 46.38 -34.02 -34.91
CA PHE A 2 45.03 -33.54 -34.60
C PHE A 2 44.68 -33.69 -33.12
N ARG A 3 44.06 -32.67 -32.49
CA ARG A 3 43.06 -32.88 -31.43
C ARG A 3 41.97 -31.80 -31.48
N PHE A 4 40.76 -32.29 -31.73
CA PHE A 4 39.46 -31.65 -31.51
C PHE A 4 39.35 -31.06 -30.11
N LEU A 5 38.76 -29.87 -29.97
CA LEU A 5 37.97 -29.57 -28.77
C LEU A 5 36.74 -28.73 -29.11
N THR A 6 35.63 -29.25 -28.62
CA THR A 6 34.24 -29.03 -28.95
C THR A 6 33.70 -27.69 -28.47
N LEU A 7 32.87 -27.08 -29.32
CA LEU A 7 31.97 -25.97 -29.07
C LEU A 7 31.01 -26.30 -27.91
N ILE A 8 30.92 -25.47 -26.86
CA ILE A 8 29.78 -25.45 -25.94
C ILE A 8 29.30 -24.00 -25.84
N THR A 9 28.34 -23.66 -26.68
CA THR A 9 27.58 -22.43 -26.65
C THR A 9 26.46 -22.59 -25.61
N THR A 10 26.70 -22.20 -24.37
CA THR A 10 25.67 -22.16 -23.33
C THR A 10 24.82 -20.91 -23.51
N LEU A 11 23.69 -21.09 -24.20
CA LEU A 11 22.60 -20.13 -24.30
C LEU A 11 22.00 -19.93 -22.89
N PHE A 12 22.41 -18.86 -22.22
CA PHE A 12 21.85 -18.46 -20.92
C PHE A 12 20.48 -17.81 -21.15
N PHE A 13 19.44 -18.66 -21.22
CA PHE A 13 18.06 -18.21 -21.31
C PHE A 13 17.63 -17.70 -19.92
N CYS A 14 17.78 -16.39 -19.71
CA CYS A 14 17.32 -15.71 -18.50
C CYS A 14 15.78 -15.68 -18.53
N LEU A 15 15.14 -16.72 -17.99
CA LEU A 15 13.72 -16.67 -17.66
C LEU A 15 13.54 -15.66 -16.53
N ALA A 16 13.21 -14.41 -16.91
CA ALA A 16 12.59 -13.46 -16.01
C ALA A 16 11.20 -14.00 -15.64
N THR A 17 11.14 -14.82 -14.59
CA THR A 17 9.88 -15.12 -13.94
C THR A 17 9.46 -13.84 -13.22
N SER A 18 8.61 -13.03 -13.86
CA SER A 18 7.84 -12.01 -13.16
C SER A 18 6.98 -12.73 -12.14
N SER A 19 7.40 -12.75 -10.88
CA SER A 19 6.57 -13.19 -9.77
C SER A 19 5.30 -12.35 -9.80
N PRO A 20 4.11 -12.94 -10.00
CA PRO A 20 2.87 -12.19 -9.87
C PRO A 20 2.78 -11.75 -8.40
N CYS A 21 2.56 -10.46 -8.17
CA CYS A 21 2.21 -9.92 -6.86
C CYS A 21 0.84 -10.51 -6.46
N ASN A 22 0.86 -11.70 -5.86
CA ASN A 22 -0.34 -12.37 -5.38
C ASN A 22 -0.78 -11.74 -4.06
N GLY A 23 -1.46 -10.61 -4.19
CA GLY A 23 -2.06 -9.84 -3.10
C GLY A 23 -2.97 -8.78 -3.70
N GLN A 24 -3.97 -9.21 -4.48
CA GLN A 24 -4.91 -8.30 -5.12
C GLN A 24 -5.81 -7.63 -4.06
N VAL A 25 -5.38 -6.45 -3.61
CA VAL A 25 -6.16 -5.46 -2.89
C VAL A 25 -6.97 -4.64 -3.89
N GLY A 26 -8.17 -4.20 -3.50
CA GLY A 26 -9.02 -3.35 -4.34
C GLY A 26 -8.20 -2.20 -4.96
N GLY A 27 -8.21 -2.12 -6.28
CA GLY A 27 -7.31 -1.26 -7.05
C GLY A 27 -8.03 -0.44 -8.09
N VAL A 28 -7.31 0.48 -8.71
CA VAL A 28 -7.80 1.22 -9.88
C VAL A 28 -7.30 0.50 -11.12
N SER A 29 -8.23 -0.01 -11.93
CA SER A 29 -7.92 -0.61 -13.23
C SER A 29 -8.04 0.46 -14.31
N ILE A 30 -7.07 0.50 -15.23
CA ILE A 30 -7.12 1.33 -16.44
C ILE A 30 -7.59 0.42 -17.56
N ASP A 31 -8.77 0.69 -18.12
CA ASP A 31 -9.19 -0.03 -19.31
C ASP A 31 -8.35 0.42 -20.55
N PRO A 32 -8.33 -0.35 -21.65
CA PRO A 32 -7.60 0.04 -22.86
C PRO A 32 -8.06 1.37 -23.50
N LYS A 33 -9.15 1.97 -23.00
CA LYS A 33 -9.67 3.28 -23.42
C LYS A 33 -9.25 4.40 -22.44
N GLY A 34 -8.38 4.10 -21.47
CA GLY A 34 -7.88 5.06 -20.49
C GLY A 34 -8.83 5.34 -19.32
N ILE A 35 -9.90 4.55 -19.16
CA ILE A 35 -10.89 4.78 -18.10
C ILE A 35 -10.44 4.11 -16.81
N LEU A 36 -10.30 4.92 -15.75
CA LEU A 36 -10.06 4.46 -14.39
C LEU A 36 -11.34 3.87 -13.79
N GLN A 37 -11.29 2.60 -13.40
CA GLN A 37 -12.38 1.90 -12.73
C GLN A 37 -11.93 1.36 -11.38
N LEU A 38 -12.76 1.54 -10.36
CA LEU A 38 -12.58 0.87 -9.08
C LEU A 38 -12.83 -0.63 -9.28
N THR A 39 -11.79 -1.42 -9.13
CA THR A 39 -11.90 -2.88 -9.14
C THR A 39 -12.49 -3.31 -7.80
N PRO A 40 -13.66 -3.97 -7.78
CA PRO A 40 -14.24 -4.46 -6.54
C PRO A 40 -13.25 -5.41 -5.86
N ALA A 41 -13.15 -5.30 -4.55
CA ALA A 41 -12.34 -6.21 -3.75
C ALA A 41 -12.83 -7.64 -3.98
N VAL A 42 -11.99 -8.47 -4.61
CA VAL A 42 -12.20 -9.91 -4.64
C VAL A 42 -11.77 -10.43 -3.26
N PRO A 43 -12.62 -11.15 -2.52
CA PRO A 43 -12.24 -11.69 -1.23
C PRO A 43 -11.03 -12.61 -1.42
N SER A 44 -9.87 -12.14 -0.97
CA SER A 44 -8.65 -12.92 -0.97
C SER A 44 -8.81 -14.06 0.04
N LYS A 45 -8.98 -15.29 -0.47
CA LYS A 45 -8.99 -16.54 0.31
C LYS A 45 -7.60 -16.95 0.81
N THR A 46 -6.62 -16.06 0.77
CA THR A 46 -5.27 -16.39 1.25
C THR A 46 -5.33 -16.55 2.76
N ASP A 47 -5.00 -17.75 3.25
CA ASP A 47 -4.88 -18.03 4.67
C ASP A 47 -3.90 -17.03 5.30
N PHE A 48 -4.31 -16.43 6.43
CA PHE A 48 -3.46 -15.56 7.23
C PHE A 48 -3.23 -16.20 8.59
N SER A 49 -2.05 -15.98 9.17
CA SER A 49 -1.78 -16.40 10.53
C SER A 49 -2.43 -15.44 11.52
N PRO A 50 -3.24 -15.95 12.47
CA PRO A 50 -3.88 -15.10 13.48
C PRO A 50 -2.84 -14.50 14.43
N ALA A 51 -3.22 -13.41 15.10
CA ALA A 51 -2.42 -12.79 16.13
C ALA A 51 -2.19 -13.77 17.31
N PRO A 52 -0.93 -14.00 17.73
CA PRO A 52 -0.64 -14.68 18.98
C PRO A 52 -1.35 -13.99 20.16
N PRO A 53 -1.77 -14.73 21.21
CA PRO A 53 -2.50 -14.17 22.35
C PRO A 53 -1.80 -12.95 22.99
N GLU A 54 -0.48 -12.94 23.02
CA GLU A 54 0.37 -11.89 23.60
C GLU A 54 0.25 -10.55 22.85
N VAL A 55 -0.03 -10.60 21.54
CA VAL A 55 -0.17 -9.42 20.68
C VAL A 55 -1.61 -9.15 20.25
N ALA A 56 -2.52 -10.09 20.48
CA ALA A 56 -3.93 -9.97 20.13
C ALA A 56 -4.66 -8.88 20.93
N HIS A 57 -4.21 -8.59 22.15
CA HIS A 57 -4.81 -7.55 23.00
C HIS A 57 -4.53 -6.15 22.46
N ARG A 58 -5.60 -5.32 22.43
CA ARG A 58 -5.50 -3.89 22.13
C ARG A 58 -4.61 -3.20 23.16
N ASN A 59 -3.73 -2.33 22.67
CA ASN A 59 -2.89 -1.46 23.48
C ASN A 59 -2.76 -0.12 22.77
N ASP A 60 -3.08 0.98 23.46
CA ASP A 60 -3.04 2.33 22.86
C ASP A 60 -1.61 2.88 22.75
N SER A 61 -0.65 2.31 23.48
CA SER A 61 0.76 2.75 23.52
C SER A 61 1.70 1.54 23.53
N ARG A 62 1.68 0.76 22.45
CA ARG A 62 2.61 -0.35 22.26
C ARG A 62 3.98 0.20 21.89
N HIS A 63 4.99 -0.22 22.64
CA HIS A 63 6.38 0.15 22.43
C HIS A 63 7.09 -0.95 21.63
N LEU A 64 7.75 -0.57 20.54
CA LEU A 64 8.51 -1.46 19.67
C LEU A 64 9.94 -0.95 19.49
N SER A 65 10.89 -1.66 20.08
CA SER A 65 12.33 -1.37 19.97
C SER A 65 12.86 -1.83 18.61
N LEU A 66 13.45 -0.90 17.85
CA LEU A 66 14.06 -1.22 16.56
C LEU A 66 15.31 -2.09 16.72
N LYS A 67 16.10 -1.86 17.77
CA LYS A 67 17.28 -2.69 18.08
C LYS A 67 16.89 -4.14 18.37
N ARG A 68 15.85 -4.37 19.18
CA ARG A 68 15.37 -5.72 19.49
C ARG A 68 14.75 -6.37 18.26
N LEU A 69 13.99 -5.62 17.47
CA LEU A 69 13.42 -6.08 16.21
C LEU A 69 14.52 -6.56 15.25
N GLU A 70 15.55 -5.75 15.03
CA GLU A 70 16.70 -6.10 14.18
C GLU A 70 17.40 -7.36 14.68
N ALA A 71 17.68 -7.44 15.99
CA ALA A 71 18.33 -8.61 16.59
C ALA A 71 17.53 -9.91 16.35
N THR A 72 16.20 -9.86 16.52
CA THR A 72 15.32 -11.00 16.25
C THR A 72 15.31 -11.38 14.76
N ILE A 73 15.29 -10.40 13.85
CA ILE A 73 15.35 -10.66 12.40
C ILE A 73 16.67 -11.34 12.03
N LEU A 74 17.80 -10.82 12.51
CA LEU A 74 19.13 -11.38 12.25
C LEU A 74 19.26 -12.79 12.80
N GLU A 75 18.70 -13.08 13.97
CA GLU A 75 18.68 -14.43 14.54
C GLU A 75 17.91 -15.41 13.64
N HIS A 76 16.69 -15.05 13.22
CA HIS A 76 15.88 -15.88 12.34
C HIS A 76 16.55 -16.10 10.97
N GLN A 77 17.18 -15.05 10.43
CA GLN A 77 17.94 -15.14 9.18
C GLN A 77 19.14 -16.09 9.33
N ARG A 78 19.92 -15.97 10.41
CA ARG A 78 21.06 -16.86 10.70
C ARG A 78 20.64 -18.31 10.86
N LEU A 79 19.49 -18.54 11.49
CA LEU A 79 18.91 -19.87 11.71
C LEU A 79 18.13 -20.41 10.50
N GLN A 80 17.99 -19.63 9.42
CA GLN A 80 17.18 -19.94 8.23
C GLN A 80 15.73 -20.31 8.59
N ARG A 81 15.14 -19.60 9.57
CA ARG A 81 13.76 -19.80 10.01
C ARG A 81 12.86 -18.70 9.45
N PRO A 82 11.58 -19.00 9.15
CA PRO A 82 10.62 -17.95 8.81
C PRO A 82 10.48 -16.96 9.97
N LEU A 83 10.24 -15.69 9.64
CA LEU A 83 9.91 -14.69 10.66
C LEU A 83 8.56 -15.00 11.29
N PRO A 84 8.41 -14.85 12.62
CA PRO A 84 7.12 -14.97 13.29
C PRO A 84 6.14 -13.91 12.78
N VAL A 85 4.84 -14.23 12.83
CA VAL A 85 3.79 -13.36 12.30
C VAL A 85 3.72 -12.02 13.05
N GLU A 86 3.95 -12.05 14.35
CA GLU A 86 4.03 -10.88 15.22
C GLU A 86 5.21 -9.97 14.88
N ILE A 87 6.29 -10.51 14.30
CA ILE A 87 7.40 -9.68 13.80
C ILE A 87 7.03 -9.07 12.45
N ARG A 88 6.42 -9.87 11.55
CA ARG A 88 5.99 -9.40 10.23
C ARG A 88 5.01 -8.23 10.32
N TYR A 89 4.06 -8.28 11.25
CA TYR A 89 3.06 -7.21 11.45
C TYR A 89 3.37 -6.31 12.65
N LEU A 90 4.65 -6.19 13.02
CA LEU A 90 5.13 -5.22 14.03
C LEU A 90 4.30 -5.22 15.32
N ALA A 91 3.97 -6.41 15.80
CA ALA A 91 3.16 -6.70 16.98
C ALA A 91 1.78 -6.01 16.97
N GLY A 92 1.20 -5.85 15.78
CA GLY A 92 -0.12 -5.28 15.58
C GLY A 92 -0.15 -3.75 15.56
N LEU A 93 1.00 -3.07 15.50
CA LEU A 93 1.09 -1.61 15.49
C LEU A 93 0.36 -1.03 14.27
N GLN A 94 -0.49 -0.03 14.47
CA GLN A 94 -1.35 0.53 13.42
C GLN A 94 -0.80 1.84 12.84
N ARG A 95 -0.16 2.65 13.68
CA ARG A 95 0.52 3.90 13.30
C ARG A 95 1.60 4.19 14.32
N ILE A 96 2.56 5.01 13.90
CA ILE A 96 3.58 5.59 14.78
C ILE A 96 3.05 6.95 15.22
N GLU A 97 2.84 7.12 16.51
CA GLU A 97 2.45 8.40 17.12
C GLU A 97 3.67 9.12 17.68
N GLU A 98 4.60 8.37 18.27
CA GLU A 98 5.81 8.89 18.88
C GLU A 98 7.02 8.02 18.54
N VAL A 99 8.19 8.66 18.50
CA VAL A 99 9.49 7.99 18.36
C VAL A 99 10.37 8.47 19.50
N VAL A 100 10.79 7.54 20.36
CA VAL A 100 11.67 7.82 21.49
C VAL A 100 13.07 7.32 21.15
N LEU A 101 14.04 8.24 21.21
CA LEU A 101 15.45 7.90 21.01
C LEU A 101 16.13 7.67 22.36
N LEU A 102 16.84 6.55 22.49
CA LEU A 102 17.62 6.17 23.66
C LEU A 102 19.11 6.08 23.28
N PRO A 103 19.86 7.20 23.28
CA PRO A 103 21.25 7.22 22.82
C PRO A 103 22.18 6.34 23.66
N SER A 104 21.95 6.27 24.97
CA SER A 104 22.71 5.41 25.88
C SER A 104 22.59 3.93 25.55
N GLU A 105 21.44 3.53 25.01
CA GLU A 105 21.14 2.15 24.63
C GLU A 105 21.38 1.89 23.14
N ASN A 106 21.67 2.94 22.37
CA ASN A 106 21.68 2.94 20.92
C ASN A 106 20.41 2.31 20.33
N ASP A 107 19.25 2.77 20.80
CA ASP A 107 17.94 2.26 20.39
C ASP A 107 16.98 3.39 20.02
N ALA A 108 16.01 3.06 19.17
CA ALA A 108 14.89 3.89 18.80
C ALA A 108 13.61 3.07 18.99
N ILE A 109 12.68 3.63 19.75
CA ILE A 109 11.42 2.98 20.10
C ILE A 109 10.29 3.66 19.33
N LEU A 110 9.57 2.85 18.54
CA LEU A 110 8.33 3.27 17.90
C LEU A 110 7.17 3.04 18.87
N ILE A 111 6.32 4.05 19.03
CA ILE A 111 5.18 4.00 19.95
C ILE A 111 3.90 4.34 19.20
N GLY A 112 2.86 3.57 19.47
CA GLY A 112 1.51 3.89 19.00
C GLY A 112 0.50 2.78 19.30
N PRO A 113 -0.73 2.94 18.81
CA PRO A 113 -1.80 2.00 19.06
C PRO A 113 -1.59 0.72 18.27
N ALA A 114 -1.91 -0.39 18.91
CA ALA A 114 -1.79 -1.73 18.37
C ALA A 114 -2.98 -2.60 18.76
N ALA A 115 -3.30 -3.58 17.92
CA ALA A 115 -4.31 -4.58 18.23
C ALA A 115 -3.99 -5.90 17.51
N GLY A 116 -4.70 -6.96 17.91
CA GLY A 116 -4.84 -8.13 17.06
C GLY A 116 -5.50 -7.79 15.72
N TRP A 117 -5.51 -8.75 14.80
CA TRP A 117 -5.93 -8.50 13.42
C TRP A 117 -6.84 -9.56 12.84
N THR A 118 -7.59 -9.14 11.83
CA THR A 118 -8.41 -9.97 10.96
C THR A 118 -8.24 -9.56 9.50
N ARG A 119 -8.68 -10.41 8.57
CA ARG A 119 -8.70 -10.10 7.13
C ARG A 119 -9.90 -9.20 6.83
N SER A 120 -9.67 -8.05 6.21
CA SER A 120 -10.74 -7.24 5.64
C SER A 120 -11.26 -7.85 4.33
N PRO A 121 -12.45 -7.47 3.84
CA PRO A 121 -12.94 -7.87 2.52
C PRO A 121 -11.97 -7.49 1.39
N GLY A 122 -11.22 -6.41 1.59
CA GLY A 122 -10.16 -5.94 0.69
C GLY A 122 -8.89 -6.79 0.68
N GLY A 123 -8.78 -7.79 1.56
CA GLY A 123 -7.58 -8.62 1.70
C GLY A 123 -6.47 -8.01 2.57
N GLY A 124 -6.64 -6.78 3.07
CA GLY A 124 -5.70 -6.21 4.05
C GLY A 124 -5.90 -6.82 5.43
N LEU A 125 -4.86 -6.84 6.26
CA LEU A 125 -5.03 -7.13 7.69
C LEU A 125 -5.37 -5.85 8.43
N VAL A 126 -6.45 -5.92 9.22
CA VAL A 126 -7.01 -4.79 9.93
C VAL A 126 -7.37 -5.16 11.35
N ASP A 127 -7.39 -4.16 12.21
CA ASP A 127 -8.01 -4.22 13.52
C ASP A 127 -9.50 -4.63 13.40
N PRO A 128 -9.95 -5.71 14.07
CA PRO A 128 -11.33 -6.17 13.98
C PRO A 128 -12.37 -5.11 14.40
N GLN A 129 -12.01 -4.22 15.34
CA GLN A 129 -12.95 -3.22 15.88
C GLN A 129 -12.89 -1.91 15.10
N THR A 130 -11.70 -1.39 14.79
CA THR A 130 -11.55 -0.07 14.13
C THR A 130 -11.43 -0.14 12.62
N GLN A 131 -11.24 -1.34 12.05
CA GLN A 131 -10.92 -1.56 10.64
C GLN A 131 -9.65 -0.84 10.18
N ARG A 132 -8.80 -0.41 11.12
CA ARG A 132 -7.54 0.26 10.81
C ARG A 132 -6.48 -0.75 10.38
N PRO A 133 -5.75 -0.50 9.27
CA PRO A 133 -4.65 -1.36 8.86
C PRO A 133 -3.52 -1.40 9.88
N LEU A 134 -2.81 -2.52 9.88
CA LEU A 134 -1.55 -2.71 10.62
C LEU A 134 -0.38 -2.18 9.78
N LEU A 135 0.74 -1.92 10.44
CA LEU A 135 2.03 -1.71 9.80
C LEU A 135 2.70 -3.06 9.52
N GLU A 136 3.30 -3.18 8.35
CA GLU A 136 4.07 -4.35 7.93
C GLU A 136 5.57 -4.04 7.96
N LEU A 137 6.38 -5.05 8.32
CA LEU A 137 7.84 -4.93 8.37
C LEU A 137 8.44 -4.54 7.01
N ASP A 138 7.90 -5.09 5.92
CA ASP A 138 8.38 -4.81 4.56
C ASP A 138 8.13 -3.34 4.19
N ASP A 139 6.95 -2.81 4.53
CA ASP A 139 6.62 -1.40 4.31
C ASP A 139 7.50 -0.47 5.15
N LEU A 140 7.74 -0.81 6.43
CA LEU A 140 8.66 -0.06 7.28
C LEU A 140 10.08 -0.07 6.70
N ALA A 141 10.57 -1.23 6.24
CA ALA A 141 11.89 -1.35 5.64
C ALA A 141 12.01 -0.54 4.34
N VAL A 142 10.97 -0.54 3.50
CA VAL A 142 10.91 0.30 2.30
C VAL A 142 10.90 1.78 2.67
N ALA A 143 10.10 2.20 3.64
CA ALA A 143 10.03 3.58 4.10
C ALA A 143 11.38 4.09 4.64
N LEU A 144 12.08 3.26 5.43
CA LEU A 144 13.41 3.58 5.97
C LEU A 144 14.47 3.65 4.87
N ARG A 145 14.47 2.71 3.91
CA ARG A 145 15.39 2.76 2.76
C ARG A 145 15.14 3.98 1.90
N PHE A 146 13.88 4.34 1.72
CA PHE A 146 13.49 5.52 0.99
C PHE A 146 13.95 6.78 1.71
N SER A 147 13.74 6.92 3.02
CA SER A 147 14.07 8.15 3.75
C SER A 147 15.57 8.47 3.79
N ILE A 148 16.44 7.46 3.73
CA ILE A 148 17.91 7.64 3.76
C ILE A 148 18.55 7.80 2.38
N ALA A 149 17.80 7.58 1.28
CA ALA A 149 18.36 7.64 -0.06
C ALA A 149 18.73 9.08 -0.45
N SER A 150 20.02 9.32 -0.76
CA SER A 150 20.61 10.65 -0.91
C SER A 150 20.29 11.36 -2.24
N ASN A 151 19.78 10.64 -3.24
CA ASN A 151 19.45 11.18 -4.57
C ASN A 151 17.96 10.93 -4.86
N GLN A 152 17.08 11.70 -4.22
CA GLN A 152 15.64 11.62 -4.47
C GLN A 152 15.30 12.35 -5.79
N PRO A 153 14.98 11.65 -6.91
CA PRO A 153 14.07 12.25 -7.88
C PRO A 153 12.78 12.57 -7.12
N SER A 154 12.25 13.78 -7.28
CA SER A 154 11.10 14.34 -6.56
C SER A 154 10.12 13.27 -6.04
N SER A 155 9.87 13.25 -4.73
CA SER A 155 8.94 12.36 -4.01
C SER A 155 7.46 12.52 -4.40
N PHE A 156 7.18 13.10 -5.57
CA PHE A 156 5.85 13.35 -6.07
C PHE A 156 5.44 12.23 -7.03
N ILE A 157 4.75 11.24 -6.47
CA ILE A 157 3.90 10.36 -7.27
C ILE A 157 2.55 11.05 -7.37
N GLY A 158 2.33 11.80 -8.44
CA GLY A 158 1.06 12.45 -8.70
C GLY A 158 0.80 12.50 -10.20
N CYS A 159 -0.45 12.26 -10.58
CA CYS A 159 -0.97 12.65 -11.88
C CYS A 159 -1.80 13.92 -11.71
N SER A 160 -1.60 14.91 -12.58
CA SER A 160 -2.59 15.98 -12.74
C SER A 160 -3.68 15.45 -13.64
N ILE A 161 -4.90 15.31 -13.12
CA ILE A 161 -6.05 14.87 -13.91
C ILE A 161 -6.73 16.16 -14.39
N ASP A 162 -6.11 16.79 -15.38
CA ASP A 162 -6.60 18.04 -15.93
C ASP A 162 -7.82 17.81 -16.82
N PRO A 163 -8.87 18.65 -16.72
CA PRO A 163 -10.03 18.50 -17.55
C PRO A 163 -9.71 18.87 -19.00
N THR A 164 -10.28 18.13 -19.96
CA THR A 164 -10.16 18.47 -21.39
C THR A 164 -10.78 19.83 -21.70
N ASP A 165 -10.20 20.57 -22.65
CA ASP A 165 -10.75 21.86 -23.12
C ASP A 165 -12.21 21.74 -23.59
N ALA A 166 -12.54 20.63 -24.24
CA ALA A 166 -13.91 20.33 -24.66
C ALA A 166 -14.83 20.11 -23.45
N GLY A 167 -14.36 19.42 -22.41
CA GLY A 167 -15.05 19.24 -21.14
C GLY A 167 -15.33 20.55 -20.43
N LEU A 168 -14.34 21.44 -20.33
CA LEU A 168 -14.50 22.77 -19.75
C LEU A 168 -15.58 23.59 -20.47
N LYS A 169 -15.59 23.56 -21.81
CA LYS A 169 -16.62 24.27 -22.62
C LYS A 169 -18.03 23.72 -22.39
N ARG A 170 -18.19 22.39 -22.31
CA ARG A 170 -19.47 21.74 -22.02
C ARG A 170 -19.95 22.05 -20.61
N TYR A 171 -19.05 21.99 -19.63
CA TYR A 171 -19.31 22.33 -18.24
C TYR A 171 -19.75 23.79 -18.08
N ALA A 172 -19.03 24.74 -18.67
CA ALA A 172 -19.40 26.16 -18.66
C ALA A 172 -20.76 26.41 -19.34
N ARG A 173 -21.13 25.62 -20.36
CA ARG A 173 -22.45 25.69 -20.99
C ARG A 173 -23.54 25.12 -20.08
N TYR A 174 -23.25 24.05 -19.35
CA TYR A 174 -24.17 23.46 -18.38
C TYR A 174 -24.46 24.44 -17.24
N LEU A 175 -23.43 25.05 -16.65
CA LEU A 175 -23.58 26.03 -15.57
C LEU A 175 -24.46 27.21 -15.98
N ARG A 176 -24.30 27.73 -17.20
CA ARG A 176 -25.13 28.83 -17.73
C ARG A 176 -26.62 28.49 -17.87
N LYS A 177 -26.98 27.21 -17.93
CA LYS A 177 -28.37 26.73 -18.02
C LYS A 177 -29.00 26.54 -16.64
N LEU A 178 -28.20 26.45 -15.58
CA LEU A 178 -28.72 26.34 -14.23
C LEU A 178 -29.39 27.67 -13.83
N LYS A 179 -30.64 27.58 -13.40
CA LYS A 179 -31.43 28.71 -12.91
C LYS A 179 -32.16 28.28 -11.64
N GLY A 180 -32.29 29.21 -10.70
CA GLY A 180 -33.02 29.02 -9.45
C GLY A 180 -32.12 28.65 -8.25
N PRO A 181 -32.70 28.59 -7.05
CA PRO A 181 -31.98 28.34 -5.81
C PRO A 181 -31.42 26.91 -5.73
N LEU A 182 -30.28 26.77 -5.06
CA LEU A 182 -29.69 25.47 -4.74
C LEU A 182 -30.51 24.83 -3.61
N ASP A 183 -31.18 23.74 -3.92
CA ASP A 183 -32.01 22.96 -3.00
C ASP A 183 -31.35 21.59 -2.73
N SER A 184 -31.47 21.11 -1.49
CA SER A 184 -30.86 19.86 -1.02
C SER A 184 -31.40 18.64 -1.77
N GLN A 185 -32.67 18.66 -2.20
CA GLN A 185 -33.27 17.58 -2.99
C GLN A 185 -32.76 17.55 -4.44
N ARG A 186 -32.38 18.71 -5.00
CA ARG A 186 -31.88 18.83 -6.39
C ARG A 186 -30.37 18.68 -6.51
N PHE A 187 -29.66 18.79 -5.40
CA PHE A 187 -28.21 18.77 -5.38
C PHE A 187 -27.59 17.50 -6.02
N PRO A 188 -28.08 16.26 -5.76
CA PRO A 188 -27.48 15.06 -6.35
C PRO A 188 -27.59 15.00 -7.88
N SER A 189 -28.72 15.44 -8.45
CA SER A 189 -28.93 15.45 -9.90
C SER A 189 -28.12 16.55 -10.59
N LEU A 190 -27.93 17.68 -9.91
CA LEU A 190 -27.05 18.77 -10.35
C LEU A 190 -25.60 18.31 -10.45
N VAL A 191 -25.07 17.66 -9.41
CA VAL A 191 -23.70 17.11 -9.39
C VAL A 191 -23.51 16.10 -10.52
N LYS A 192 -24.48 15.20 -10.74
CA LYS A 192 -24.44 14.23 -11.83
C LYS A 192 -24.39 14.92 -13.20
N GLY A 193 -25.19 15.96 -13.41
CA GLY A 193 -25.17 16.74 -14.65
C GLY A 193 -23.86 17.49 -14.88
N MET A 194 -23.25 18.02 -13.82
CA MET A 194 -21.92 18.63 -13.86
C MET A 194 -20.83 17.63 -14.27
N GLN A 195 -20.84 16.44 -13.66
CA GLN A 195 -19.92 15.34 -14.01
C GLN A 195 -20.08 14.92 -15.48
N GLN A 196 -21.31 14.73 -15.94
CA GLN A 196 -21.61 14.39 -17.34
C GLN A 196 -21.17 15.49 -18.31
N ALA A 197 -21.28 16.76 -17.92
CA ALA A 197 -20.85 17.88 -18.75
C ALA A 197 -19.33 17.94 -18.91
N MET A 198 -18.56 17.73 -17.82
CA MET A 198 -17.10 17.60 -17.91
C MET A 198 -16.70 16.40 -18.79
N GLY A 199 -17.36 15.26 -18.60
CA GLY A 199 -17.07 14.03 -19.36
C GLY A 199 -15.80 13.33 -18.88
N LEU A 200 -15.33 12.39 -19.68
CA LEU A 200 -14.08 11.65 -19.41
C LEU A 200 -12.87 12.57 -19.62
N GLN A 201 -11.80 12.29 -18.87
CA GLN A 201 -10.51 12.96 -19.00
C GLN A 201 -9.50 12.04 -19.66
N ASP A 202 -8.57 12.62 -20.39
CA ASP A 202 -7.46 11.91 -21.00
C ASP A 202 -6.35 11.81 -19.94
N VAL A 203 -5.94 10.59 -19.60
CA VAL A 203 -4.96 10.28 -18.53
C VAL A 203 -3.73 9.59 -19.11
#